data_AF-A0A536G5W0-F1
#
_entry.id   AF-A0A536G5W0-F1
#
_cell.length_a   1.000
_cell.length_b   1.000
_cell.length_c   1.000
_cell.angle_alpha   90.00
_cell.angle_beta   90.00
_cell.angle_gamma   90.00
#
_symmetry.space_group_name_H-M   'P 1'
#
loop_
_entity.id
_entity.type
_entity.pdbx_description
1 polymer ?
#
loop_
_entity_poly.entity_id
_entity_poly.type
_entity_poly.pdbx_seq_one_letter_code
_entity_poly.pdbx_strand_id
1 'polypeptide(L)'
;MTTVLRTPRAWPAILLPRGVADPLDLDEARKGGAFEGLRRALLDLGGPGTISAVAASGLRGRGGAGFPTAEKWRAAATAATADVVAPGFGSGHGTMARRYVVANGYGADPSSRTDRTLMERNPYAVLEGALIAATAIGAGDAIVAVRAEATEAIAALETAIARMVDANLAGSDILGSGVNVELSVRPVQGAYMLGEETVLLKAIEGKRGQPEQRPPQPATHGLFGQPTVVQNVQTLAAVPWILANGPVAFAAIGSKASPGTILVSVRAPGGAGVAEVPVGTPLREIVALAGKSRSDGLKAILVGGPAGGILPEELADTAYEFEALRAVGAHVGSGSVVAADKRACVVDLARLLTRFCADEACGKTIPCRIGLRRVSEIGDRIATGLPKPTDGQLLADLSADIVGSALCDHERLATLPFASGMRYFRSELDEHILRSSCPAGVCRPIAVAAGGAH
;
A
#
# COMPACT_ATOMS: atom_id res chain seq x y z
N MET A 1 4.67 13.56 -14.16
CA MET A 1 3.41 13.72 -13.38
C MET A 1 2.41 12.61 -13.65
N THR A 2 1.92 11.97 -12.60
CA THR A 2 0.83 10.97 -12.66
C THR A 2 -0.51 11.63 -12.96
N THR A 3 -1.32 11.01 -13.83
CA THR A 3 -2.70 11.43 -14.11
C THR A 3 -3.60 11.14 -12.91
N VAL A 4 -4.22 12.18 -12.35
CA VAL A 4 -5.31 12.03 -11.37
C VAL A 4 -6.63 11.91 -12.14
N LEU A 5 -7.32 10.80 -11.98
CA LEU A 5 -8.58 10.52 -12.65
C LEU A 5 -9.69 11.38 -12.05
N ARG A 6 -10.62 11.84 -12.89
CA ARG A 6 -11.78 12.59 -12.43
C ARG A 6 -12.75 11.65 -11.73
N THR A 7 -13.13 12.00 -10.50
CA THR A 7 -14.11 11.27 -9.71
C THR A 7 -15.43 12.05 -9.62
N PRO A 8 -16.57 11.38 -9.39
CA PRO A 8 -17.85 12.04 -9.22
C PRO A 8 -17.80 13.18 -8.20
N ARG A 9 -18.52 14.28 -8.48
CA ARG A 9 -18.59 15.43 -7.57
C ARG A 9 -19.20 15.08 -6.21
N ALA A 10 -20.08 14.09 -6.18
CA ALA A 10 -20.72 13.61 -4.96
C ALA A 10 -19.79 12.79 -4.04
N TRP A 11 -18.66 12.29 -4.56
CA TRP A 11 -17.72 11.56 -3.71
C TRP A 11 -16.91 12.53 -2.83
N PRO A 12 -16.61 12.20 -1.57
CA PRO A 12 -15.72 13.02 -0.75
C PRO A 12 -14.30 13.04 -1.34
N ALA A 13 -13.60 14.16 -1.10
CA ALA A 13 -12.19 14.33 -1.42
C ALA A 13 -11.48 14.69 -0.10
N ILE A 14 -10.85 13.69 0.51
CA ILE A 14 -10.15 13.78 1.79
C ILE A 14 -8.64 13.86 1.56
N LEU A 15 -8.12 13.04 0.64
CA LEU A 15 -6.69 12.83 0.44
C LEU A 15 -6.12 13.72 -0.67
N LEU A 16 -6.83 13.86 -1.80
CA LEU A 16 -6.38 14.65 -2.94
C LEU A 16 -7.23 15.92 -3.09
N PRO A 17 -6.60 17.11 -3.23
CA PRO A 17 -7.34 18.34 -3.46
C PRO A 17 -8.07 18.31 -4.81
N ARG A 18 -9.27 18.89 -4.85
CA ARG A 18 -10.02 19.08 -6.10
C ARG A 18 -9.51 20.32 -6.83
N GLY A 19 -8.55 20.16 -7.74
CA GLY A 19 -8.08 21.27 -8.57
C GLY A 19 -6.65 21.10 -9.08
N VAL A 20 -6.11 22.19 -9.66
CA VAL A 20 -4.75 22.26 -10.20
C VAL A 20 -3.93 23.33 -9.48
N ALA A 21 -4.27 23.62 -8.22
CA ALA A 21 -3.49 24.55 -7.40
C ALA A 21 -2.06 24.02 -7.18
N ASP A 22 -1.12 24.92 -6.94
CA ASP A 22 0.24 24.56 -6.54
C ASP A 22 0.16 23.77 -5.21
N PRO A 23 0.57 22.49 -5.18
CA PRO A 23 0.50 21.67 -3.96
C PRO A 23 1.40 22.19 -2.83
N LEU A 24 2.33 23.11 -3.12
CA LEU A 24 3.23 23.70 -2.13
C LEU A 24 2.76 25.04 -1.59
N ASP A 25 1.75 25.69 -2.18
CA ASP A 25 1.21 26.96 -1.67
C ASP A 25 0.60 26.77 -0.27
N LEU A 26 1.28 27.33 0.73
CA LEU A 26 0.90 27.18 2.15
C LEU A 26 -0.39 27.94 2.47
N ASP A 27 -0.61 29.10 1.84
CA ASP A 27 -1.79 29.92 2.12
C ASP A 27 -3.03 29.31 1.49
N GLU A 28 -2.92 28.76 0.27
CA GLU A 28 -3.99 27.97 -0.33
C GLU A 28 -4.29 26.69 0.48
N ALA A 29 -3.25 26.00 0.98
CA ALA A 29 -3.43 24.85 1.86
C ALA A 29 -4.22 25.23 3.14
N ARG A 30 -3.87 26.36 3.77
CA ARG A 30 -4.59 26.90 4.94
C ARG A 30 -6.03 27.29 4.63
N LYS A 31 -6.29 27.95 3.50
CA LYS A 31 -7.65 28.27 3.03
C LYS A 31 -8.48 27.00 2.81
N GLY A 32 -7.83 25.92 2.38
CA GLY A 32 -8.41 24.58 2.25
C GLY A 32 -8.64 23.84 3.58
N GLY A 33 -8.25 24.43 4.72
CA GLY A 33 -8.44 23.87 6.06
C GLY A 33 -7.26 23.05 6.60
N ALA A 34 -6.10 23.04 5.93
CA ALA A 34 -4.89 22.40 6.46
C ALA A 34 -4.49 23.03 7.82
N PHE A 35 -3.87 22.22 8.67
CA PHE A 35 -3.37 22.57 10.01
C PHE A 35 -4.43 22.82 11.09
N GLU A 36 -5.73 22.85 10.77
CA GLU A 36 -6.77 22.86 11.81
C GLU A 36 -6.79 21.53 12.59
N GLY A 37 -6.51 20.41 11.92
CA GLY A 37 -6.36 19.12 12.58
C GLY A 37 -5.21 19.12 13.58
N LEU A 38 -4.05 19.66 13.17
CA LEU A 38 -2.89 19.84 14.04
C LEU A 38 -3.18 20.76 15.23
N ARG A 39 -3.81 21.91 15.00
CA ARG A 39 -4.20 22.84 16.06
C ARG A 39 -5.06 22.15 17.11
N ARG A 40 -6.09 21.41 16.68
CA ARG A 40 -6.98 20.65 17.57
C ARG A 40 -6.24 19.56 18.33
N ALA A 41 -5.36 18.82 17.66
CA ALA A 41 -4.56 17.76 18.29
C ALA A 41 -3.71 18.30 19.45
N LEU A 42 -3.04 19.44 19.22
CA LEU A 42 -2.12 20.03 20.18
C LEU A 42 -2.81 20.84 21.29
N LEU A 43 -3.75 21.71 20.92
CA LEU A 43 -4.30 22.71 21.85
C LEU A 43 -5.59 22.28 22.53
N ASP A 44 -6.38 21.39 21.90
CA ASP A 44 -7.72 21.05 22.37
C ASP A 44 -7.81 19.61 22.92
N LEU A 45 -7.12 18.64 22.30
CA LEU A 45 -7.31 17.21 22.56
C LEU A 45 -6.18 16.55 23.35
N GLY A 46 -4.93 16.97 23.13
CA GLY A 46 -3.75 16.23 23.56
C GLY A 46 -3.66 14.82 22.97
N GLY A 47 -2.64 14.05 23.38
CA GLY A 47 -2.40 12.72 22.82
C GLY A 47 -3.52 11.71 23.05
N PRO A 48 -3.99 11.50 24.30
CA PRO A 48 -5.10 10.57 24.58
C PRO A 48 -6.40 10.94 23.85
N GLY A 49 -6.75 12.23 23.79
CA GLY A 49 -7.92 12.73 23.07
C GLY A 49 -7.82 12.51 21.56
N THR A 50 -6.64 12.77 20.99
CA THR A 50 -6.35 12.53 19.57
C THR A 50 -6.51 11.06 19.20
N ILE A 51 -5.91 10.15 19.97
CA ILE A 51 -6.04 8.70 19.74
C ILE A 51 -7.50 8.25 19.86
N SER A 52 -8.26 8.82 20.80
CA SER A 52 -9.68 8.53 20.98
C SER A 52 -10.52 9.02 19.80
N ALA A 53 -10.25 10.21 19.26
CA ALA A 53 -10.90 10.71 18.06
C ALA A 53 -10.61 9.82 16.84
N VAL A 54 -9.36 9.41 16.64
CA VAL A 54 -9.00 8.46 15.57
C VAL A 54 -9.69 7.11 15.78
N ALA A 55 -9.82 6.63 17.02
CA ALA A 55 -10.57 5.41 17.31
C ALA A 55 -12.06 5.54 16.94
N ALA A 56 -12.70 6.64 17.34
CA ALA A 56 -14.10 6.90 17.06
C ALA A 56 -14.40 7.06 15.55
N SER A 57 -13.40 7.45 14.75
CA SER A 57 -13.52 7.53 13.29
C SER A 57 -13.59 6.15 12.60
N GLY A 58 -13.11 5.10 13.26
CA GLY A 58 -12.97 3.77 12.65
C GLY A 58 -11.84 3.66 11.61
N LEU A 59 -10.91 4.61 11.55
CA LEU A 59 -9.81 4.61 10.58
C LEU A 59 -8.95 3.32 10.67
N ARG A 60 -8.89 2.59 9.54
CA ARG A 60 -8.05 1.40 9.34
C ARG A 60 -6.88 1.71 8.43
N GLY A 61 -5.74 1.05 8.66
CA GLY A 61 -4.51 1.26 7.90
C GLY A 61 -4.67 0.98 6.40
N ARG A 62 -4.25 1.92 5.56
CA ARG A 62 -4.37 1.87 4.09
C ARG A 62 -3.23 1.17 3.35
N GLY A 63 -2.18 0.75 4.07
CA GLY A 63 -1.00 0.11 3.48
C GLY A 63 -1.05 -1.41 3.35
N GLY A 64 -2.18 -2.07 3.66
CA GLY A 64 -2.22 -3.54 3.69
C GLY A 64 -3.48 -4.11 4.32
N ALA A 65 -3.34 -4.87 5.41
CA ALA A 65 -4.42 -5.68 6.01
C ALA A 65 -5.53 -4.90 6.75
N GLY A 66 -5.51 -3.56 6.77
CA GLY A 66 -6.54 -2.77 7.43
C GLY A 66 -6.51 -2.84 8.96
N PHE A 67 -5.35 -2.86 9.61
CA PHE A 67 -5.29 -2.86 11.08
C PHE A 67 -5.87 -1.55 11.68
N PRO A 68 -6.60 -1.59 12.82
CA PRO A 68 -7.13 -0.38 13.45
C PRO A 68 -6.01 0.61 13.84
N THR A 69 -6.05 1.83 13.28
CA THR A 69 -4.98 2.82 13.42
C THR A 69 -4.77 3.23 14.88
N ALA A 70 -5.87 3.49 15.60
CA ALA A 70 -5.81 3.92 16.99
C ALA A 70 -5.24 2.85 17.92
N GLU A 71 -5.49 1.56 17.68
CA GLU A 71 -4.91 0.48 18.49
C GLU A 71 -3.39 0.45 18.37
N LYS A 72 -2.88 0.61 17.14
CA LYS A 72 -1.43 0.70 16.89
C LYS A 72 -0.80 1.89 17.62
N TRP A 73 -1.51 3.03 17.63
CA TRP A 73 -1.05 4.24 18.32
C TRP A 73 -1.09 4.08 19.85
N ARG A 74 -2.16 3.50 20.40
CA ARG A 74 -2.24 3.21 21.85
C ARG A 74 -1.09 2.32 22.29
N ALA A 75 -0.84 1.24 21.57
CA ALA A 75 0.24 0.30 21.88
C ALA A 75 1.60 1.02 21.98
N ALA A 76 1.92 1.90 21.02
CA ALA A 76 3.15 2.67 21.03
C ALA A 76 3.21 3.73 22.14
N ALA A 77 2.10 4.45 22.37
CA ALA A 77 2.01 5.45 23.42
C ALA A 77 2.23 4.85 24.82
N THR A 78 1.74 3.63 25.06
CA THR A 78 1.87 2.95 26.37
C THR A 78 3.12 2.08 26.50
N ALA A 79 3.81 1.77 25.40
CA ALA A 79 4.99 0.93 25.44
C ALA A 79 6.12 1.59 26.25
N ALA A 80 6.82 0.77 27.04
CA ALA A 80 8.02 1.19 27.74
C ALA A 80 9.12 1.55 26.73
N THR A 81 9.90 2.55 27.08
CA THR A 81 11.00 3.05 26.25
C THR A 81 12.30 2.53 26.84
N ALA A 82 13.22 2.07 25.99
CA ALA A 82 14.53 1.65 26.47
C ALA A 82 15.40 2.90 26.73
N ASP A 83 16.18 2.91 27.81
CA ASP A 83 17.16 3.97 28.09
C ASP A 83 18.42 3.79 27.23
N VAL A 84 18.25 3.99 25.91
CA VAL A 84 19.29 3.85 24.88
C VAL A 84 19.37 5.15 24.11
N VAL A 85 20.60 5.64 23.87
CA VAL A 85 20.84 6.77 22.97
C VAL A 85 20.52 6.31 21.55
N ALA A 86 19.40 6.81 21.03
CA ALA A 86 18.99 6.53 19.67
C ALA A 86 19.39 7.71 18.75
N PRO A 87 19.71 7.46 17.47
CA PRO A 87 19.95 8.52 16.51
C PRO A 87 18.74 9.46 16.40
N GLY A 88 18.99 10.76 16.52
CA GLY A 88 18.06 11.78 16.02
C GLY A 88 18.30 11.98 14.52
N PHE A 89 17.23 12.18 13.74
CA PHE A 89 17.35 12.36 12.28
C PHE A 89 17.35 13.84 11.84
N GLY A 90 17.39 14.77 12.79
CA GLY A 90 17.42 16.23 12.57
C GLY A 90 18.78 16.91 12.69
N SER A 91 18.80 18.24 12.66
CA SER A 91 20.01 19.09 12.72
C SER A 91 20.63 19.24 14.12
N GLY A 92 20.05 18.61 15.14
CA GLY A 92 20.53 18.64 16.53
C GLY A 92 21.38 17.41 16.90
N HIS A 93 22.31 17.59 17.83
CA HIS A 93 22.94 16.46 18.53
C HIS A 93 21.83 15.67 19.24
N GLY A 94 21.84 14.33 19.10
CA GLY A 94 20.76 13.40 19.45
C GLY A 94 19.78 13.85 20.55
N THR A 95 18.49 13.85 20.22
CA THR A 95 17.42 14.21 21.15
C THR A 95 16.93 12.98 21.92
N MET A 96 16.33 13.19 23.09
CA MET A 96 15.65 12.18 23.92
C MET A 96 14.36 11.64 23.26
N ALA A 97 14.29 11.53 21.94
CA ALA A 97 13.12 10.97 21.26
C ALA A 97 13.06 9.46 21.57
N ARG A 98 12.23 9.12 22.56
CA ARG A 98 12.08 7.74 23.03
C ARG A 98 11.14 6.90 22.17
N ARG A 99 10.48 7.51 21.19
CA ARG A 99 9.51 6.89 20.27
C ARG A 99 9.61 7.53 18.90
N TYR A 100 9.22 6.78 17.87
CA TYR A 100 9.29 7.21 16.48
C TYR A 100 7.94 7.07 15.77
N VAL A 101 7.69 7.97 14.82
CA VAL A 101 6.71 7.75 13.74
C VAL A 101 7.44 7.57 12.43
N VAL A 102 7.07 6.54 11.68
CA VAL A 102 7.55 6.32 10.32
C VAL A 102 6.34 6.32 9.38
N ALA A 103 6.23 7.38 8.60
CA ALA A 103 5.29 7.47 7.49
C ALA A 103 5.85 6.66 6.31
N ASN A 104 5.29 5.48 6.06
CA ASN A 104 5.65 4.61 4.94
C ASN A 104 5.04 5.16 3.64
N GLY A 105 5.85 5.91 2.90
CA GLY A 105 5.57 6.40 1.55
C GLY A 105 6.38 5.67 0.48
N TYR A 106 6.92 4.49 0.78
CA TYR A 106 7.82 3.78 -0.13
C TYR A 106 7.12 3.31 -1.41
N GLY A 107 5.84 2.90 -1.33
CA GLY A 107 5.06 2.51 -2.51
C GLY A 107 5.75 1.42 -3.33
N ALA A 108 5.98 0.25 -2.73
CA ALA A 108 6.80 -0.82 -3.31
C ALA A 108 6.30 -1.38 -4.64
N ASP A 109 4.99 -1.40 -4.86
CA ASP A 109 4.39 -1.93 -6.09
C ASP A 109 4.70 -0.99 -7.28
N PRO A 110 5.45 -1.46 -8.29
CA PRO A 110 5.80 -0.63 -9.44
C PRO A 110 4.59 -0.21 -10.30
N SER A 111 3.47 -0.94 -10.19
CA SER A 111 2.22 -0.62 -10.88
C SER A 111 1.38 0.44 -10.16
N SER A 112 1.64 0.68 -8.87
CA SER A 112 0.90 1.64 -8.05
C SER A 112 1.65 2.95 -7.90
N ARG A 113 0.95 4.07 -8.10
CA ARG A 113 1.47 5.42 -7.90
C ARG A 113 0.69 6.23 -6.87
N THR A 114 -0.14 5.57 -6.05
CA THR A 114 -1.01 6.21 -5.06
C THR A 114 -0.23 7.07 -4.06
N ASP A 115 0.66 6.46 -3.29
CA ASP A 115 1.43 7.12 -2.23
C ASP A 115 2.32 8.24 -2.80
N ARG A 116 2.99 7.97 -3.91
CA ARG A 116 3.80 8.96 -4.64
C ARG A 116 2.94 10.16 -5.07
N THR A 117 1.78 9.91 -5.66
CA THR A 117 0.87 10.98 -6.11
C THR A 117 0.36 11.79 -4.92
N LEU A 118 0.07 11.16 -3.78
CA LEU A 118 -0.34 11.86 -2.58
C LEU A 118 0.75 12.81 -2.08
N MET A 119 2.00 12.33 -1.97
CA MET A 119 3.12 13.17 -1.52
C MET A 119 3.43 14.32 -2.50
N GLU A 120 3.23 14.11 -3.80
CA GLU A 120 3.41 15.17 -4.81
C GLU A 120 2.26 16.19 -4.84
N ARG A 121 1.02 15.76 -4.56
CA ARG A 121 -0.19 16.58 -4.73
C ARG A 121 -0.76 17.16 -3.45
N ASN A 122 -0.43 16.57 -2.31
CA ASN A 122 -0.86 17.02 -0.99
C ASN A 122 0.19 16.67 0.09
N PRO A 123 1.42 17.21 -0.03
CA PRO A 123 2.49 16.93 0.93
C PRO A 123 2.10 17.38 2.35
N TYR A 124 1.37 18.50 2.49
CA TYR A 124 0.96 19.02 3.80
C TYR A 124 0.06 18.05 4.57
N ALA A 125 -0.91 17.37 3.93
CA ALA A 125 -1.74 16.39 4.63
C ALA A 125 -0.92 15.21 5.17
N VAL A 126 0.08 14.73 4.41
CA VAL A 126 0.98 13.65 4.85
C VAL A 126 1.83 14.10 6.05
N LEU A 127 2.44 15.27 5.96
CA LEU A 127 3.31 15.82 7.00
C LEU A 127 2.54 16.18 8.27
N GLU A 128 1.39 16.84 8.13
CA GLU A 128 0.49 17.17 9.23
C GLU A 128 0.00 15.89 9.94
N GLY A 129 -0.39 14.87 9.18
CA GLY A 129 -0.80 13.58 9.73
C GLY A 129 0.32 12.86 10.48
N ALA A 130 1.54 12.87 9.94
CA ALA A 130 2.71 12.32 10.62
C ALA A 130 3.04 13.07 11.91
N LEU A 131 2.92 14.40 11.90
CA LEU A 131 3.14 15.25 13.05
C LEU A 131 2.10 14.99 14.15
N ILE A 132 0.82 14.96 13.81
CA ILE A 132 -0.27 14.62 14.74
C ILE A 132 -0.04 13.24 15.36
N ALA A 133 0.37 12.24 14.56
CA ALA A 133 0.66 10.92 15.07
C ALA A 133 1.82 10.95 16.07
N ALA A 134 2.86 11.72 15.79
CA ALA A 134 4.03 11.83 16.65
C ALA A 134 3.70 12.50 17.98
N THR A 135 3.00 13.63 17.94
CA THR A 135 2.54 14.33 19.14
C THR A 135 1.59 13.46 19.96
N ALA A 136 0.73 12.67 19.30
CA ALA A 136 -0.23 11.80 19.97
C ALA A 136 0.41 10.66 20.77
N ILE A 137 1.53 10.11 20.29
CA ILE A 137 2.25 9.03 20.96
C ILE A 137 3.44 9.52 21.81
N GLY A 138 3.76 10.82 21.78
CA GLY A 138 4.94 11.38 22.43
C GLY A 138 6.24 10.97 21.75
N ALA A 139 6.26 10.94 20.42
CA ALA A 139 7.47 10.77 19.61
C ALA A 139 8.14 12.12 19.37
N GLY A 140 9.48 12.14 19.40
CA GLY A 140 10.27 13.33 19.08
C GLY A 140 10.67 13.43 17.60
N ASP A 141 10.56 12.32 16.86
CA ASP A 141 10.92 12.25 15.45
C ASP A 141 9.77 11.62 14.64
N ALA A 142 9.43 12.26 13.54
CA ALA A 142 8.54 11.75 12.50
C ALA A 142 9.28 11.71 11.15
N ILE A 143 9.44 10.51 10.63
CA ILE A 143 10.24 10.22 9.43
C ILE A 143 9.30 9.85 8.30
N VAL A 144 9.37 10.54 7.17
CA VAL A 144 8.71 10.14 5.93
C VAL A 144 9.70 9.31 5.12
N ALA A 145 9.50 7.99 5.13
CA ALA A 145 10.34 7.07 4.37
C ALA A 145 9.82 6.99 2.93
N VAL A 146 10.64 7.46 1.99
CA VAL A 146 10.27 7.62 0.58
C VAL A 146 11.22 6.81 -0.29
N ARG A 147 10.71 6.24 -1.37
CA ARG A 147 11.55 5.56 -2.35
C ARG A 147 12.54 6.55 -2.98
N ALA A 148 13.82 6.22 -2.99
CA ALA A 148 14.88 7.14 -3.40
C ALA A 148 14.74 7.67 -4.84
N GLU A 149 14.10 6.90 -5.74
CA GLU A 149 13.87 7.35 -7.12
C GLU A 149 12.67 8.32 -7.26
N ALA A 150 11.89 8.55 -6.20
CA ALA A 150 10.77 9.47 -6.20
C ALA A 150 11.22 10.92 -5.90
N THR A 151 12.16 11.43 -6.70
CA THR A 151 12.82 12.73 -6.48
C THR A 151 11.86 13.92 -6.42
N GLU A 152 10.80 13.92 -7.24
CA GLU A 152 9.75 14.95 -7.20
C GLU A 152 8.99 14.97 -5.87
N ALA A 153 8.65 13.79 -5.34
CA ALA A 153 7.97 13.66 -4.05
C ALA A 153 8.89 14.07 -2.88
N ILE A 154 10.17 13.69 -2.94
CA ILE A 154 11.18 14.08 -1.94
C ILE A 154 11.30 15.60 -1.91
N ALA A 155 11.52 16.24 -3.06
CA ALA A 155 11.65 17.70 -3.15
C ALA A 155 10.38 18.43 -2.67
N ALA A 156 9.19 17.92 -3.01
CA ALA A 156 7.93 18.50 -2.54
C ALA A 156 7.79 18.41 -1.01
N LEU A 157 8.09 17.26 -0.42
CA LEU A 157 8.04 17.07 1.03
C LEU A 157 9.07 17.94 1.77
N GLU A 158 10.32 17.98 1.30
CA GLU A 158 11.38 18.81 1.90
C GLU A 158 11.03 20.30 1.84
N THR A 159 10.50 20.77 0.70
CA THR A 159 10.03 22.16 0.55
C THR A 159 8.87 22.45 1.49
N ALA A 160 7.91 21.53 1.61
CA ALA A 160 6.78 21.68 2.51
C ALA A 160 7.20 21.69 3.99
N ILE A 161 8.16 20.84 4.39
CA ILE A 161 8.74 20.85 5.74
C ILE A 161 9.38 22.21 6.03
N ALA A 162 10.21 22.73 5.12
CA ALA A 162 10.85 24.04 5.31
C ALA A 162 9.80 25.17 5.52
N ARG A 163 8.75 25.19 4.69
CA ARG A 163 7.64 26.15 4.83
C ARG A 163 6.86 25.97 6.14
N MET A 164 6.67 24.73 6.60
CA MET A 164 6.03 24.45 7.88
C MET A 164 6.88 24.95 9.05
N VAL A 165 8.20 24.76 9.01
CA VAL A 165 9.13 25.26 10.05
C VAL A 165 9.12 26.78 10.09
N ASP A 166 9.25 27.46 8.95
CA ASP A 166 9.22 28.92 8.86
C ASP A 166 7.92 29.52 9.41
N ALA A 167 6.82 28.78 9.30
CA ALA A 167 5.49 29.17 9.76
C ALA A 167 5.15 28.69 11.19
N ASN A 168 6.11 28.14 11.94
CA ASN A 168 5.95 27.54 13.27
C ASN A 168 4.89 26.42 13.35
N LEU A 169 4.78 25.63 12.28
CA LEU A 169 3.89 24.47 12.15
C LEU A 169 4.62 23.13 12.37
N ALA A 170 5.96 23.14 12.44
CA ALA A 170 6.80 21.97 12.66
C ALA A 170 8.12 22.37 13.35
N GLY A 171 8.84 21.39 13.91
CA GLY A 171 10.11 21.62 14.59
C GLY A 171 9.91 21.91 16.07
N SER A 172 10.41 23.05 16.54
CA SER A 172 10.39 23.45 17.95
C SER A 172 9.18 24.34 18.28
N ASP A 173 8.62 24.17 19.48
CA ASP A 173 7.50 24.96 20.03
C ASP A 173 6.35 25.15 19.03
N ILE A 174 5.89 24.02 18.47
CA ILE A 174 4.89 23.99 17.40
C ILE A 174 3.63 24.72 17.85
N LEU A 175 3.20 25.73 17.08
CA LEU A 175 2.05 26.58 17.42
C LEU A 175 2.11 27.25 18.81
N GLY A 176 3.30 27.37 19.42
CA GLY A 176 3.47 27.90 20.77
C GLY A 176 3.01 26.94 21.88
N SER A 177 2.92 25.64 21.59
CA SER A 177 2.37 24.64 22.53
C SER A 177 3.41 24.04 23.49
N GLY A 178 4.69 24.39 23.35
CA GLY A 178 5.83 23.79 24.05
C GLY A 178 6.22 22.39 23.55
N VAL A 179 5.60 21.89 22.48
CA VAL A 179 5.86 20.56 21.90
C VAL A 179 6.87 20.67 20.78
N ASN A 180 7.86 19.76 20.78
CA ASN A 180 8.91 19.69 19.77
C ASN A 180 8.85 18.34 19.04
N VAL A 181 8.79 18.37 17.72
CA VAL A 181 8.87 17.17 16.87
C VAL A 181 9.67 17.51 15.62
N GLU A 182 10.72 16.74 15.37
CA GLU A 182 11.51 16.82 14.15
C GLU A 182 10.83 16.06 13.00
N LEU A 183 10.60 16.74 11.88
CA LEU A 183 10.12 16.12 10.64
C LEU A 183 11.27 15.97 9.66
N SER A 184 11.45 14.77 9.12
CA SER A 184 12.50 14.50 8.12
C SER A 184 11.99 13.60 7.00
N VAL A 185 12.56 13.77 5.80
CA VAL A 185 12.38 12.86 4.67
C VAL A 185 13.59 11.94 4.62
N ARG A 186 13.34 10.62 4.55
CA ARG A 186 14.39 9.61 4.42
C ARG A 186 14.23 8.88 3.09
N PRO A 187 15.07 9.19 2.08
CA PRO A 187 15.18 8.38 0.89
C PRO A 187 15.69 6.98 1.24
N VAL A 188 14.97 5.95 0.81
CA VAL A 188 15.34 4.54 1.00
C VAL A 188 15.46 3.88 -0.37
N GLN A 189 16.57 3.16 -0.58
CA GLN A 189 16.81 2.36 -1.78
C GLN A 189 16.55 0.89 -1.50
N GLY A 190 15.88 0.20 -2.42
CA GLY A 190 15.80 -1.26 -2.39
C GLY A 190 14.68 -1.84 -3.25
N ALA A 191 14.23 -3.03 -2.83
CA ALA A 191 13.35 -3.89 -3.61
C ALA A 191 11.88 -3.81 -3.14
N TYR A 192 11.01 -4.65 -3.69
CA TYR A 192 9.57 -4.69 -3.35
C TYR A 192 9.32 -4.94 -1.85
N MET A 193 10.17 -5.71 -1.18
CA MET A 193 10.00 -6.06 0.23
C MET A 193 10.03 -4.85 1.19
N LEU A 194 10.56 -3.70 0.78
CA LEU A 194 10.54 -2.46 1.58
C LEU A 194 9.14 -1.87 1.80
N GLY A 195 8.12 -2.40 1.12
CA GLY A 195 6.72 -2.11 1.48
C GLY A 195 6.31 -2.70 2.84
N GLU A 196 6.98 -3.77 3.30
CA GLU A 196 6.71 -4.41 4.58
C GLU A 196 7.31 -3.59 5.74
N GLU A 197 6.54 -3.41 6.82
CA GLU A 197 6.87 -2.46 7.88
C GLU A 197 8.20 -2.77 8.58
N THR A 198 8.49 -4.03 8.91
CA THR A 198 9.72 -4.40 9.62
C THR A 198 10.94 -4.33 8.69
N VAL A 199 10.77 -4.68 7.42
CA VAL A 199 11.81 -4.55 6.39
C VAL A 199 12.16 -3.08 6.15
N LEU A 200 11.18 -2.19 6.11
CA LEU A 200 11.39 -0.74 5.99
C LEU A 200 12.20 -0.19 7.17
N LEU A 201 11.87 -0.58 8.40
CA LEU A 201 12.61 -0.15 9.59
C LEU A 201 14.08 -0.59 9.52
N LYS A 202 14.36 -1.84 9.15
CA LYS A 202 15.74 -2.32 8.96
C LYS A 202 16.50 -1.50 7.93
N ALA A 203 15.85 -1.10 6.84
CA ALA A 203 16.49 -0.30 5.81
C ALA A 203 16.81 1.12 6.28
N ILE A 204 15.94 1.73 7.10
CA ILE A 204 16.23 3.01 7.76
C ILE A 204 17.43 2.87 8.69
N GLU A 205 17.57 1.75 9.40
CA GLU A 205 18.73 1.41 10.25
C GLU A 205 20.01 1.07 9.45
N GLY A 206 19.97 1.04 8.12
CA GLY A 206 21.10 0.62 7.27
C GLY A 206 21.39 -0.88 7.35
N LYS A 207 20.44 -1.68 7.84
CA LYS A 207 20.53 -3.15 7.89
C LYS A 207 19.89 -3.77 6.65
N ARG A 208 20.23 -5.04 6.40
CA ARG A 208 19.59 -5.82 5.34
C ARG A 208 18.08 -5.94 5.60
N GLY A 209 17.28 -5.59 4.59
CA GLY A 209 15.82 -5.65 4.66
C GLY A 209 15.29 -7.09 4.65
N GLN A 210 15.00 -7.63 5.82
CA GLN A 210 14.34 -8.93 5.99
C GLN A 210 13.26 -8.83 7.07
N PRO A 211 12.11 -9.49 6.89
CA PRO A 211 11.00 -9.38 7.83
C PRO A 211 11.37 -10.05 9.15
N GLU A 212 10.90 -9.48 10.26
CA GLU A 212 11.09 -10.07 11.59
C GLU A 212 9.88 -10.90 12.02
N GLN A 213 10.15 -11.95 12.80
CA GLN A 213 9.07 -12.72 13.42
C GLN A 213 8.39 -11.84 14.46
N ARG A 214 7.04 -11.84 14.43
CA ARG A 214 6.21 -11.15 15.41
C ARG A 214 5.59 -12.21 16.34
N PRO A 215 5.55 -11.99 17.66
CA PRO A 215 6.08 -10.86 18.45
C PRO A 215 7.63 -10.83 18.57
N PRO A 216 8.25 -9.68 18.93
CA PRO A 216 7.62 -8.39 19.32
C PRO A 216 7.09 -7.57 18.13
N GLN A 217 6.14 -6.68 18.39
CA GLN A 217 5.55 -5.77 17.39
C GLN A 217 6.34 -4.46 17.29
N PRO A 218 6.44 -3.80 16.12
CA PRO A 218 7.13 -2.51 15.97
C PRO A 218 6.63 -1.41 16.90
N ALA A 219 5.32 -1.42 17.22
CA ALA A 219 4.72 -0.51 18.18
C ALA A 219 5.34 -0.61 19.59
N THR A 220 6.04 -1.71 19.90
CA THR A 220 6.76 -1.90 21.17
C THR A 220 8.28 -1.90 20.98
N HIS A 221 8.77 -2.54 19.92
CA HIS A 221 10.18 -2.70 19.60
C HIS A 221 10.36 -2.52 18.09
N GLY A 222 10.54 -1.28 17.67
CA GLY A 222 10.68 -0.90 16.26
C GLY A 222 12.06 -0.34 15.96
N LEU A 223 12.09 0.88 15.43
CA LEU A 223 13.31 1.56 15.02
C LEU A 223 14.26 1.72 16.22
N PHE A 224 15.48 1.21 16.08
CA PHE A 224 16.50 1.20 17.13
C PHE A 224 16.04 0.54 18.43
N GLY A 225 15.09 -0.40 18.34
CA GLY A 225 14.51 -1.06 19.51
C GLY A 225 13.51 -0.22 20.30
N GLN A 226 13.17 0.99 19.84
CA GLN A 226 12.22 1.88 20.50
C GLN A 226 10.78 1.70 19.96
N PRO A 227 9.75 2.02 20.75
CA PRO A 227 8.36 2.01 20.28
C PRO A 227 8.18 2.86 19.02
N THR A 228 7.72 2.24 17.93
CA THR A 228 7.63 2.89 16.62
C THR A 228 6.28 2.65 15.97
N VAL A 229 5.62 3.73 15.58
CA VAL A 229 4.42 3.67 14.74
C VAL A 229 4.84 3.76 13.29
N VAL A 230 4.76 2.65 12.56
CA VAL A 230 4.82 2.65 11.09
C VAL A 230 3.41 2.79 10.53
N GLN A 231 3.12 3.81 9.73
CA GLN A 231 1.82 3.97 9.07
C GLN A 231 1.98 4.38 7.62
N ASN A 232 1.14 3.86 6.73
CA ASN A 232 1.12 4.29 5.34
C ASN A 232 0.69 5.77 5.24
N VAL A 233 1.30 6.51 4.29
CA VAL A 233 1.07 7.94 4.09
C VAL A 233 -0.40 8.31 3.87
N GLN A 234 -1.21 7.48 3.21
CA GLN A 234 -2.65 7.75 3.03
C GLN A 234 -3.42 7.64 4.35
N THR A 235 -2.96 6.75 5.25
CA THR A 235 -3.57 6.60 6.58
C THR A 235 -3.34 7.87 7.40
N LEU A 236 -2.11 8.38 7.39
CA LEU A 236 -1.74 9.60 8.09
C LEU A 236 -2.44 10.82 7.50
N ALA A 237 -2.49 10.94 6.17
CA ALA A 237 -3.13 12.07 5.49
C ALA A 237 -4.65 12.18 5.73
N ALA A 238 -5.32 11.10 6.15
CA ALA A 238 -6.73 11.16 6.56
C ALA A 238 -6.92 11.78 7.96
N VAL A 239 -5.90 11.75 8.82
CA VAL A 239 -6.01 12.17 10.23
C VAL A 239 -6.32 13.67 10.39
N PRO A 240 -5.64 14.59 9.70
CA PRO A 240 -5.99 16.02 9.76
C PRO A 240 -7.46 16.28 9.48
N TRP A 241 -8.00 15.64 8.43
CA TRP A 241 -9.39 15.79 8.04
C TRP A 241 -10.35 15.24 9.11
N ILE A 242 -10.04 14.09 9.70
CA ILE A 242 -10.81 13.49 10.81
C ILE A 242 -10.87 14.46 11.99
N LEU A 243 -9.75 15.05 12.36
CA LEU A 243 -9.70 15.96 13.50
C LEU A 243 -10.40 17.28 13.19
N ALA A 244 -10.26 17.83 11.98
CA ALA A 244 -10.93 19.07 11.61
C ALA A 244 -12.46 18.92 11.51
N ASN A 245 -12.94 17.86 10.84
CA ASN A 245 -14.37 17.67 10.50
C ASN A 245 -15.12 16.80 11.51
N GLY A 246 -14.41 16.12 12.39
CA GLY A 246 -14.96 15.24 13.42
C GLY A 246 -15.05 13.76 12.99
N PRO A 247 -14.86 12.84 13.95
CA PRO A 247 -14.80 11.40 13.65
C PRO A 247 -16.12 10.82 13.14
N VAL A 248 -17.27 11.36 13.57
CA VAL A 248 -18.59 10.92 13.09
C VAL A 248 -18.78 11.21 11.61
N ALA A 249 -18.30 12.36 11.13
CA ALA A 249 -18.36 12.71 9.71
C ALA A 249 -17.49 11.77 8.86
N PHE A 250 -16.32 11.38 9.36
CA PHE A 250 -15.46 10.39 8.69
C PHE A 250 -16.10 9.00 8.67
N ALA A 251 -16.66 8.57 9.80
CA ALA A 251 -17.32 7.27 9.94
C ALA A 251 -18.54 7.10 9.02
N ALA A 252 -19.15 8.21 8.59
CA ALA A 252 -20.27 8.22 7.65
C ALA A 252 -19.86 8.06 6.17
N ILE A 253 -18.56 8.10 5.87
CA ILE A 253 -18.04 8.00 4.50
C ILE A 253 -17.62 6.55 4.19
N GLY A 254 -17.99 6.04 3.03
CA GLY A 254 -17.55 4.72 2.57
C GLY A 254 -18.19 3.56 3.35
N SER A 255 -17.45 2.47 3.51
CA SER A 255 -17.93 1.25 4.17
C SER A 255 -17.97 1.41 5.69
N LYS A 256 -19.03 0.88 6.33
CA LYS A 256 -19.13 0.83 7.80
C LYS A 256 -17.97 0.05 8.46
N ALA A 257 -17.45 -0.98 7.79
CA ALA A 257 -16.35 -1.80 8.29
C ALA A 257 -14.98 -1.14 8.11
N SER A 258 -14.89 -0.17 7.18
CA SER A 258 -13.67 0.59 6.94
C SER A 258 -14.02 1.97 6.38
N PRO A 259 -14.36 2.94 7.25
CA PRO A 259 -14.83 4.24 6.80
C PRO A 259 -13.75 5.07 6.12
N GLY A 260 -14.16 6.09 5.37
CA GLY A 260 -13.32 7.04 4.66
C GLY A 260 -13.08 6.72 3.18
N THR A 261 -12.08 7.38 2.60
CA THR A 261 -11.62 7.18 1.22
C THR A 261 -10.28 6.45 1.16
N ILE A 262 -9.93 5.98 -0.02
CA ILE A 262 -8.65 5.34 -0.34
C ILE A 262 -8.22 5.73 -1.76
N LEU A 263 -6.91 5.85 -2.00
CA LEU A 263 -6.38 6.04 -3.34
C LEU A 263 -6.22 4.69 -4.03
N VAL A 264 -6.60 4.64 -5.30
CA VAL A 264 -6.50 3.45 -6.15
C VAL A 264 -5.79 3.83 -7.44
N SER A 265 -4.74 3.08 -7.77
CA SER A 265 -4.12 3.10 -9.10
C SER A 265 -4.93 2.21 -10.02
N VAL A 266 -5.64 2.82 -10.97
CA VAL A 266 -6.48 2.13 -11.94
C VAL A 266 -5.73 2.02 -13.26
N ARG A 267 -5.68 0.83 -13.82
CA ARG A 267 -5.24 0.59 -15.20
C ARG A 267 -6.29 -0.26 -15.90
N ALA A 268 -6.85 0.26 -16.98
CA ALA A 268 -7.80 -0.45 -17.83
C ALA A 268 -7.48 -0.16 -19.30
N PRO A 269 -8.07 -0.89 -20.26
CA PRO A 269 -7.85 -0.59 -21.68
C PRO A 269 -8.30 0.83 -22.08
N GLY A 270 -9.23 1.44 -21.34
CA GLY A 270 -9.68 2.82 -21.55
C GLY A 270 -8.68 3.90 -21.10
N GLY A 271 -7.74 3.56 -20.20
CA GLY A 271 -6.81 4.53 -19.62
C GLY A 271 -6.18 4.08 -18.31
N ALA A 272 -5.35 4.94 -17.73
CA ALA A 272 -4.74 4.69 -16.44
C ALA A 272 -4.53 5.99 -15.64
N GLY A 273 -4.56 5.87 -14.32
CA GLY A 273 -4.32 6.99 -13.41
C GLY A 273 -4.59 6.62 -11.95
N VAL A 274 -4.52 7.61 -11.07
CA VAL A 274 -4.84 7.47 -9.64
C VAL A 274 -6.19 8.14 -9.38
N ALA A 275 -7.09 7.45 -8.68
CA ALA A 275 -8.37 7.98 -8.25
C ALA A 275 -8.49 7.91 -6.73
N GLU A 276 -9.12 8.91 -6.12
CA GLU A 276 -9.61 8.81 -4.74
C GLU A 276 -11.04 8.29 -4.75
N VAL A 277 -11.30 7.17 -4.08
CA VAL A 277 -12.62 6.52 -4.06
C VAL A 277 -13.09 6.31 -2.62
N PRO A 278 -14.40 6.41 -2.33
CA PRO A 278 -14.94 5.91 -1.08
C PRO A 278 -14.63 4.43 -0.91
N VAL A 279 -14.20 4.02 0.28
CA VAL A 279 -13.98 2.59 0.55
C VAL A 279 -15.31 1.85 0.40
N GLY A 280 -15.28 0.69 -0.24
CA GLY A 280 -16.47 -0.09 -0.60
C GLY A 280 -17.07 0.23 -1.96
N THR A 281 -16.51 1.18 -2.71
CA THR A 281 -16.88 1.40 -4.13
C THR A 281 -16.73 0.10 -4.93
N PRO A 282 -17.70 -0.33 -5.74
CA PRO A 282 -17.59 -1.54 -6.56
C PRO A 282 -16.41 -1.48 -7.54
N LEU A 283 -15.73 -2.62 -7.76
CA LEU A 283 -14.60 -2.70 -8.70
C LEU A 283 -14.98 -2.21 -10.11
N ARG A 284 -16.20 -2.52 -10.57
CA ARG A 284 -16.75 -2.07 -11.85
C ARG A 284 -16.73 -0.54 -11.99
N GLU A 285 -17.13 0.16 -10.93
CA GLU A 285 -17.13 1.62 -10.91
C GLU A 285 -15.70 2.17 -10.91
N ILE A 286 -14.80 1.56 -10.14
CA ILE A 286 -13.38 1.93 -10.11
C ILE A 286 -12.76 1.78 -11.51
N VAL A 287 -12.97 0.65 -12.18
CA VAL A 287 -12.47 0.41 -13.54
C VAL A 287 -13.06 1.42 -14.54
N ALA A 288 -14.33 1.81 -14.39
CA ALA A 288 -14.96 2.79 -15.26
C ALA A 288 -14.32 4.19 -15.17
N LEU A 289 -13.66 4.54 -14.06
CA LEU A 289 -12.93 5.82 -13.91
C LEU A 289 -11.78 5.96 -14.90
N ALA A 290 -11.21 4.85 -15.38
CA ALA A 290 -10.18 4.86 -16.41
C ALA A 290 -10.72 5.19 -17.82
N GLY A 291 -12.04 5.33 -17.97
CA GLY A 291 -12.69 5.67 -19.23
C GLY A 291 -13.20 4.45 -20.02
N LYS A 292 -13.83 4.72 -21.17
CA LYS A 292 -14.44 3.67 -21.99
C LYS A 292 -13.37 2.85 -22.72
N SER A 293 -13.45 1.53 -22.60
CA SER A 293 -12.65 0.60 -23.40
C SER A 293 -13.16 0.54 -24.85
N ARG A 294 -12.25 0.29 -25.80
CA ARG A 294 -12.57 -0.13 -27.18
C ARG A 294 -12.51 -1.66 -27.37
N SER A 295 -12.26 -2.42 -26.30
CA SER A 295 -12.12 -3.87 -26.32
C SER A 295 -13.47 -4.61 -26.22
N ASP A 296 -13.46 -5.89 -26.58
CA ASP A 296 -14.62 -6.80 -26.59
C ASP A 296 -15.11 -7.22 -25.19
N GLY A 297 -15.02 -6.34 -24.20
CA GLY A 297 -15.45 -6.58 -22.82
C GLY A 297 -14.32 -6.91 -21.84
N LEU A 298 -14.69 -7.02 -20.57
CA LEU A 298 -13.81 -7.28 -19.43
C LEU A 298 -13.63 -8.80 -19.24
N LYS A 299 -12.41 -9.28 -19.03
CA LYS A 299 -12.15 -10.70 -18.71
C LYS A 299 -11.85 -10.90 -17.24
N ALA A 300 -10.94 -10.08 -16.73
CA ALA A 300 -10.40 -10.24 -15.40
C ALA A 300 -10.02 -8.89 -14.79
N ILE A 301 -10.05 -8.81 -13.47
CA ILE A 301 -9.58 -7.69 -12.67
C ILE A 301 -8.54 -8.22 -11.69
N LEU A 302 -7.28 -7.81 -11.85
CA LEU A 302 -6.25 -8.00 -10.84
C LEU A 302 -6.41 -6.95 -9.75
N VAL A 303 -6.49 -7.38 -8.49
CA VAL A 303 -6.67 -6.50 -7.34
C VAL A 303 -5.62 -6.83 -6.28
N GLY A 304 -4.86 -5.82 -5.86
CA GLY A 304 -3.90 -5.93 -4.75
C GLY A 304 -2.42 -5.82 -5.15
N GLY A 305 -2.13 -5.59 -6.43
CA GLY A 305 -0.76 -5.50 -6.94
C GLY A 305 -0.18 -6.86 -7.36
N PRO A 306 1.15 -7.04 -7.36
CA PRO A 306 1.77 -8.24 -7.90
C PRO A 306 1.44 -9.54 -7.16
N ALA A 307 1.20 -9.48 -5.85
CA ALA A 307 0.71 -10.62 -5.05
C ALA A 307 -0.82 -10.68 -4.98
N GLY A 308 -1.52 -9.93 -5.84
CA GLY A 308 -2.97 -9.77 -5.84
C GLY A 308 -3.76 -10.96 -6.39
N GLY A 309 -5.06 -10.95 -6.13
CA GLY A 309 -6.01 -11.91 -6.68
C GLY A 309 -6.49 -11.49 -8.07
N ILE A 310 -6.75 -12.48 -8.95
CA ILE A 310 -7.30 -12.26 -10.29
C ILE A 310 -8.79 -12.66 -10.27
N LEU A 311 -9.67 -11.67 -10.31
CA LEU A 311 -11.12 -11.87 -10.23
C LEU A 311 -11.73 -11.88 -11.63
N PRO A 312 -12.71 -12.74 -11.92
CA PRO A 312 -13.40 -12.73 -13.20
C PRO A 312 -14.47 -11.63 -13.24
N GLU A 313 -14.99 -11.35 -14.43
CA GLU A 313 -15.96 -10.26 -14.68
C GLU A 313 -17.22 -10.36 -13.80
N GLU A 314 -17.65 -11.57 -13.45
CA GLU A 314 -18.83 -11.83 -12.61
C GLU A 314 -18.66 -11.30 -11.18
N LEU A 315 -17.41 -11.09 -10.73
CA LEU A 315 -17.10 -10.52 -9.41
C LEU A 315 -16.79 -9.02 -9.46
N ALA A 316 -17.02 -8.34 -10.59
CA ALA A 316 -16.75 -6.91 -10.73
C ALA A 316 -17.62 -6.02 -9.81
N ASP A 317 -18.73 -6.53 -9.27
CA ASP A 317 -19.55 -5.81 -8.28
C ASP A 317 -19.06 -5.98 -6.84
N THR A 318 -17.95 -6.71 -6.63
CA THR A 318 -17.31 -6.81 -5.31
C THR A 318 -16.89 -5.42 -4.83
N ALA A 319 -17.25 -5.09 -3.60
CA ALA A 319 -16.87 -3.85 -2.95
C ALA A 319 -15.35 -3.78 -2.73
N TYR A 320 -14.71 -2.66 -3.05
CA TYR A 320 -13.30 -2.42 -2.79
C TYR A 320 -13.07 -2.12 -1.30
N GLU A 321 -13.05 -3.18 -0.51
CA GLU A 321 -13.07 -3.19 0.96
C GLU A 321 -12.31 -4.45 1.44
N PHE A 322 -11.67 -4.39 2.62
CA PHE A 322 -10.74 -5.42 3.10
C PHE A 322 -11.39 -6.80 3.25
N GLU A 323 -12.52 -6.89 3.94
CA GLU A 323 -13.20 -8.15 4.18
C GLU A 323 -13.88 -8.67 2.91
N ALA A 324 -14.52 -7.79 2.13
CA ALA A 324 -15.19 -8.15 0.88
C ALA A 324 -14.21 -8.76 -0.15
N LEU A 325 -13.05 -8.12 -0.34
CA LEU A 325 -12.02 -8.64 -1.26
C LEU A 325 -11.42 -9.97 -0.77
N ARG A 326 -11.17 -10.09 0.54
CA ARG A 326 -10.63 -11.33 1.12
C ARG A 326 -11.56 -12.52 0.89
N ALA A 327 -12.88 -12.33 0.98
CA ALA A 327 -13.86 -13.38 0.76
C ALA A 327 -13.81 -13.97 -0.67
N VAL A 328 -13.44 -13.15 -1.66
CA VAL A 328 -13.31 -13.57 -3.06
C VAL A 328 -11.88 -13.96 -3.46
N GLY A 329 -10.93 -14.02 -2.50
CA GLY A 329 -9.54 -14.40 -2.78
C GLY A 329 -8.69 -13.27 -3.37
N ALA A 330 -9.04 -12.02 -3.08
CA ALA A 330 -8.26 -10.83 -3.40
C ALA A 330 -7.96 -10.01 -2.13
N HIS A 331 -7.24 -8.90 -2.26
CA HIS A 331 -6.98 -7.98 -1.16
C HIS A 331 -6.71 -6.57 -1.67
N VAL A 332 -6.86 -5.56 -0.81
CA VAL A 332 -6.60 -4.14 -1.16
C VAL A 332 -5.14 -3.95 -1.58
N GLY A 333 -4.21 -4.53 -0.81
CA GLY A 333 -2.77 -4.55 -1.12
C GLY A 333 -2.20 -3.16 -1.34
N SER A 334 -1.52 -2.98 -2.46
CA SER A 334 -0.86 -1.74 -2.88
C SER A 334 -1.79 -0.63 -3.39
N GLY A 335 -3.11 -0.86 -3.42
CA GLY A 335 -4.04 0.04 -4.07
C GLY A 335 -4.11 -0.13 -5.59
N SER A 336 -3.57 -1.22 -6.17
CA SER A 336 -3.56 -1.44 -7.62
C SER A 336 -4.79 -2.24 -8.08
N VAL A 337 -5.48 -1.72 -9.10
CA VAL A 337 -6.60 -2.36 -9.81
C VAL A 337 -6.30 -2.35 -11.31
N VAL A 338 -6.08 -3.53 -11.87
CA VAL A 338 -5.74 -3.70 -13.29
C VAL A 338 -6.82 -4.54 -13.98
N ALA A 339 -7.55 -3.93 -14.91
CA ALA A 339 -8.54 -4.58 -15.74
C ALA A 339 -7.93 -5.10 -17.05
N ALA A 340 -8.20 -6.37 -17.35
CA ALA A 340 -7.75 -7.05 -18.57
C ALA A 340 -8.96 -7.40 -19.45
N ASP A 341 -8.82 -7.23 -20.76
CA ASP A 341 -9.86 -7.57 -21.74
C ASP A 341 -9.83 -9.06 -22.15
N LYS A 342 -10.79 -9.48 -22.98
CA LYS A 342 -10.94 -10.87 -23.44
C LYS A 342 -9.71 -11.43 -24.19
N ARG A 343 -8.76 -10.59 -24.63
CA ARG A 343 -7.53 -11.03 -25.33
C ARG A 343 -6.40 -11.40 -24.36
N ALA A 344 -6.54 -11.10 -23.08
CA ALA A 344 -5.52 -11.45 -22.09
C ALA A 344 -5.54 -12.95 -21.76
N CYS A 345 -4.36 -13.53 -21.55
CA CYS A 345 -4.24 -14.86 -20.95
C CYS A 345 -4.09 -14.73 -19.43
N VAL A 346 -4.98 -15.35 -18.66
CA VAL A 346 -4.89 -15.30 -17.19
C VAL A 346 -3.74 -16.16 -16.68
N VAL A 347 -3.41 -17.25 -17.36
CA VAL A 347 -2.28 -18.11 -17.02
C VAL A 347 -0.94 -17.37 -17.20
N ASP A 348 -0.79 -16.60 -18.28
CA ASP A 348 0.41 -15.79 -18.50
C ASP A 348 0.53 -14.66 -17.47
N LEU A 349 -0.60 -14.01 -17.14
CA LEU A 349 -0.64 -13.00 -16.09
C LEU A 349 -0.22 -13.61 -14.75
N ALA A 350 -0.80 -14.74 -14.36
CA ALA A 350 -0.45 -15.43 -13.12
C ALA A 350 1.04 -15.81 -13.08
N ARG A 351 1.58 -16.34 -14.19
CA ARG A 351 3.00 -16.64 -14.35
C ARG A 351 3.88 -15.41 -14.14
N LEU A 352 3.58 -14.31 -14.82
CA LEU A 352 4.36 -13.06 -14.72
C LEU A 352 4.40 -12.56 -13.27
N LEU A 353 3.25 -12.54 -12.62
CA LEU A 353 3.09 -12.04 -11.25
C LEU A 353 3.78 -12.94 -10.21
N THR A 354 3.62 -14.26 -10.33
CA THR A 354 4.32 -15.22 -9.49
C THR A 354 5.83 -15.16 -9.69
N ARG A 355 6.31 -15.02 -10.94
CA ARG A 355 7.75 -14.85 -11.22
C ARG A 355 8.29 -13.59 -10.56
N PHE A 356 7.57 -12.47 -10.67
CA PHE A 356 7.91 -11.24 -9.95
C PHE A 356 8.01 -11.50 -8.44
N CYS A 357 7.02 -12.16 -7.85
CA CYS A 357 7.04 -12.44 -6.41
C CYS A 357 8.20 -13.36 -5.98
N ALA A 358 8.59 -14.31 -6.84
CA ALA A 358 9.74 -15.18 -6.62
C ALA A 358 11.07 -14.41 -6.69
N ASP A 359 11.21 -13.50 -7.64
CA ASP A 359 12.40 -12.66 -7.80
C ASP A 359 12.54 -11.64 -6.65
N GLU A 360 11.41 -11.17 -6.10
CA GLU A 360 11.36 -10.20 -4.99
C GLU A 360 11.43 -10.84 -3.58
N ALA A 361 11.50 -12.18 -3.49
CA ALA A 361 11.57 -12.85 -2.20
C ALA A 361 12.85 -12.46 -1.43
N CYS A 362 12.72 -12.05 -0.16
CA CYS A 362 13.87 -11.62 0.67
C CYS A 362 14.91 -12.73 0.98
N GLY A 363 14.54 -13.99 0.73
CA GLY A 363 15.39 -15.16 0.91
C GLY A 363 15.48 -15.72 2.35
N LYS A 364 14.68 -15.23 3.31
CA LYS A 364 14.73 -15.67 4.72
C LYS A 364 14.14 -17.06 4.95
N THR A 365 12.93 -17.33 4.45
CA THR A 365 12.25 -18.62 4.64
C THR A 365 12.48 -19.56 3.46
N ILE A 366 12.62 -20.87 3.74
CA ILE A 366 12.79 -21.89 2.68
C ILE A 366 11.53 -22.00 1.79
N PRO A 367 10.30 -22.04 2.33
CA PRO A 367 9.08 -22.11 1.53
C PRO A 367 8.95 -20.92 0.55
N CYS A 368 9.12 -19.68 1.01
CA CYS A 368 9.16 -18.53 0.10
C CYS A 368 10.33 -18.59 -0.89
N ARG A 369 11.58 -18.75 -0.42
CA ARG A 369 12.77 -18.63 -1.28
C ARG A 369 12.83 -19.71 -2.36
N ILE A 370 12.52 -20.95 -2.00
CA ILE A 370 12.66 -22.11 -2.89
C ILE A 370 11.31 -22.55 -3.43
N GLY A 371 10.29 -22.66 -2.56
CA GLY A 371 8.95 -23.10 -2.97
C GLY A 371 8.33 -22.16 -4.00
N LEU A 372 8.35 -20.84 -3.77
CA LEU A 372 7.81 -19.88 -4.73
C LEU A 372 8.57 -19.90 -6.07
N ARG A 373 9.88 -20.16 -6.05
CA ARG A 373 10.67 -20.38 -7.26
C ARG A 373 10.19 -21.61 -8.04
N ARG A 374 9.89 -22.72 -7.35
CA ARG A 374 9.31 -23.93 -7.98
C ARG A 374 7.93 -23.66 -8.57
N VAL A 375 7.10 -22.89 -7.87
CA VAL A 375 5.78 -22.44 -8.37
C VAL A 375 5.94 -21.60 -9.64
N SER A 376 6.91 -20.66 -9.68
CA SER A 376 7.24 -19.90 -10.89
C SER A 376 7.70 -20.79 -12.04
N GLU A 377 8.57 -21.78 -11.78
CA GLU A 377 9.06 -22.72 -12.80
C GLU A 377 7.95 -23.62 -13.37
N ILE A 378 6.97 -24.00 -12.54
CA ILE A 378 5.75 -24.69 -12.99
C ILE A 378 4.95 -23.77 -13.92
N GLY A 379 4.72 -22.52 -13.50
CA GLY A 379 4.04 -21.52 -14.32
C GLY A 379 4.70 -21.31 -15.69
N ASP A 380 6.03 -21.24 -15.73
CA ASP A 380 6.79 -21.12 -16.97
C ASP A 380 6.60 -22.33 -17.89
N ARG A 381 6.60 -23.55 -17.36
CA ARG A 381 6.31 -24.76 -18.16
C ARG A 381 4.90 -24.75 -18.75
N ILE A 382 3.90 -24.40 -17.93
CA ILE A 382 2.49 -24.35 -18.34
C ILE A 382 2.29 -23.32 -19.46
N ALA A 383 2.88 -22.14 -19.36
CA ALA A 383 2.74 -21.11 -20.38
C ALA A 383 3.58 -21.37 -21.65
N THR A 384 4.67 -22.14 -21.56
CA THR A 384 5.53 -22.45 -22.72
C THR A 384 5.16 -23.74 -23.46
N GLY A 385 4.06 -24.39 -23.06
CA GLY A 385 3.56 -25.62 -23.71
C GLY A 385 4.38 -26.87 -23.37
N LEU A 386 5.04 -26.87 -22.20
CA LEU A 386 5.80 -28.01 -21.67
C LEU A 386 5.26 -28.49 -20.31
N PRO A 387 3.94 -28.57 -20.07
CA PRO A 387 3.40 -28.99 -18.78
C PRO A 387 3.72 -30.46 -18.50
N LYS A 388 3.94 -30.79 -17.23
CA LYS A 388 3.98 -32.18 -16.75
C LYS A 388 2.58 -32.60 -16.29
N PRO A 389 2.21 -33.89 -16.37
CA PRO A 389 0.92 -34.38 -15.87
C PRO A 389 0.65 -34.06 -14.39
N THR A 390 1.71 -33.92 -13.59
CA THR A 390 1.62 -33.61 -12.16
C THR A 390 1.67 -32.11 -11.83
N ASP A 391 1.89 -31.23 -12.81
CA ASP A 391 2.12 -29.81 -12.54
C ASP A 391 0.93 -29.12 -11.87
N GLY A 392 -0.30 -29.50 -12.24
CA GLY A 392 -1.51 -28.95 -11.60
C GLY A 392 -1.64 -29.30 -10.11
N GLN A 393 -1.38 -30.56 -9.75
CA GLN A 393 -1.42 -31.00 -8.35
C GLN A 393 -0.26 -30.39 -7.56
N LEU A 394 0.95 -30.44 -8.11
CA LEU A 394 2.14 -29.89 -7.46
C LEU A 394 2.03 -28.38 -7.24
N LEU A 395 1.41 -27.65 -8.18
CA LEU A 395 1.11 -26.23 -8.04
C LEU A 395 0.20 -25.97 -6.82
N ALA A 396 -0.84 -26.78 -6.65
CA ALA A 396 -1.76 -26.66 -5.51
C ALA A 396 -1.09 -27.00 -4.18
N ASP A 397 -0.37 -28.12 -4.11
CA ASP A 397 0.30 -28.60 -2.90
C ASP A 397 1.37 -27.61 -2.43
N LEU A 398 2.27 -27.18 -3.33
CA LEU A 398 3.30 -26.19 -3.00
C LEU A 398 2.70 -24.85 -2.57
N SER A 399 1.60 -24.43 -3.21
CA SER A 399 0.93 -23.18 -2.84
C SER A 399 0.36 -23.24 -1.43
N ALA A 400 -0.23 -24.39 -1.04
CA ALA A 400 -0.76 -24.61 0.30
C ALA A 400 0.37 -24.64 1.35
N ASP A 401 1.48 -25.34 1.07
CA ASP A 401 2.63 -25.41 1.97
C ASP A 401 3.26 -24.04 2.22
N ILE A 402 3.44 -23.23 1.18
CA ILE A 402 3.98 -21.86 1.29
C ILE A 402 3.07 -20.99 2.16
N VAL A 403 1.76 -21.01 1.90
CA VAL A 403 0.78 -20.21 2.66
C VAL A 403 0.71 -20.66 4.12
N GLY A 404 0.73 -21.96 4.36
CA GLY A 404 0.64 -22.57 5.70
C GLY A 404 1.86 -22.31 6.58
N SER A 405 3.03 -22.07 5.97
CA SER A 405 4.29 -21.82 6.66
C SER A 405 4.76 -20.35 6.63
N ALA A 406 3.90 -19.44 6.15
CA ALA A 406 4.28 -18.06 5.85
C ALA A 406 4.69 -17.24 7.09
N LEU A 407 5.88 -16.63 7.03
CA LEU A 407 6.40 -15.69 8.03
C LEU A 407 5.84 -14.27 7.83
N CYS A 408 5.68 -13.84 6.58
CA CYS A 408 5.23 -12.50 6.22
C CYS A 408 4.10 -12.52 5.19
N ASP A 409 3.44 -11.39 4.99
CA ASP A 409 2.27 -11.31 4.10
C ASP A 409 2.64 -11.52 2.63
N HIS A 410 3.86 -11.14 2.20
CA HIS A 410 4.35 -11.47 0.85
C HIS A 410 4.29 -12.98 0.60
N GLU A 411 4.87 -13.77 1.51
CA GLU A 411 4.86 -15.24 1.42
C GLU A 411 3.43 -15.80 1.45
N ARG A 412 2.56 -15.21 2.26
CA ARG A 412 1.15 -15.63 2.42
C ARG A 412 0.29 -15.34 1.19
N LEU A 413 0.69 -14.38 0.35
CA LEU A 413 -0.10 -13.87 -0.78
C LEU A 413 0.54 -14.16 -2.15
N ALA A 414 1.83 -14.45 -2.22
CA ALA A 414 2.58 -14.56 -3.48
C ALA A 414 2.08 -15.66 -4.45
N THR A 415 1.31 -16.63 -3.95
CA THR A 415 0.71 -17.71 -4.75
C THR A 415 -0.71 -17.40 -5.22
N LEU A 416 -1.31 -16.28 -4.77
CA LEU A 416 -2.66 -15.86 -5.13
C LEU A 416 -2.92 -15.74 -6.64
N PRO A 417 -1.98 -15.28 -7.49
CA PRO A 417 -2.23 -15.21 -8.93
C PRO A 417 -2.58 -16.59 -9.52
N PHE A 418 -1.83 -17.63 -9.20
CA PHE A 418 -2.15 -19.00 -9.63
C PHE A 418 -3.33 -19.60 -8.87
N ALA A 419 -3.50 -19.31 -7.58
CA ALA A 419 -4.67 -19.76 -6.83
C ALA A 419 -5.98 -19.21 -7.44
N SER A 420 -5.96 -17.96 -7.90
CA SER A 420 -7.07 -17.32 -8.61
C SER A 420 -7.33 -18.01 -9.96
N GLY A 421 -6.26 -18.32 -10.71
CA GLY A 421 -6.36 -19.09 -11.95
C GLY A 421 -7.00 -20.46 -11.74
N MET A 422 -6.57 -21.21 -10.72
CA MET A 422 -7.13 -22.51 -10.37
C MET A 422 -8.60 -22.42 -9.93
N ARG A 423 -8.99 -21.34 -9.24
CA ARG A 423 -10.35 -21.15 -8.70
C ARG A 423 -11.35 -20.66 -9.75
N TYR A 424 -10.99 -19.65 -10.53
CA TYR A 424 -11.94 -18.92 -11.39
C TYR A 424 -11.71 -19.16 -12.89
N PHE A 425 -10.49 -19.49 -13.30
CA PHE A 425 -10.11 -19.64 -14.71
C PHE A 425 -9.64 -21.06 -15.01
N ARG A 426 -10.29 -22.04 -14.37
CA ARG A 426 -9.89 -23.45 -14.43
C ARG A 426 -9.87 -24.00 -15.85
N SER A 427 -10.86 -23.64 -16.66
CA SER A 427 -10.94 -24.06 -18.06
C SER A 427 -9.74 -23.59 -18.90
N GLU A 428 -9.28 -22.35 -18.69
CA GLU A 428 -8.11 -21.81 -19.37
C GLU A 428 -6.83 -22.48 -18.88
N LEU A 429 -6.72 -22.73 -17.57
CA LEU A 429 -5.58 -23.46 -17.01
C LEU A 429 -5.52 -24.92 -17.52
N ASP A 430 -6.66 -25.61 -17.58
CA ASP A 430 -6.74 -26.98 -18.08
C ASP A 430 -6.40 -27.06 -19.58
N GLU A 431 -6.77 -26.06 -20.38
CA GLU A 431 -6.36 -26.00 -21.79
C GLU A 431 -4.83 -25.93 -21.93
N HIS A 432 -4.18 -25.12 -21.09
CA HIS A 432 -2.73 -25.04 -21.04
C HIS A 432 -2.08 -26.36 -20.58
N ILE A 433 -2.60 -27.01 -19.54
CA ILE A 433 -2.01 -28.21 -18.95
C ILE A 433 -2.27 -29.45 -19.81
N LEU A 434 -3.48 -29.63 -20.31
CA LEU A 434 -3.91 -30.87 -20.97
C LEU A 434 -3.65 -30.85 -22.49
N ARG A 435 -3.69 -29.67 -23.11
CA ARG A 435 -3.59 -29.51 -24.57
C ARG A 435 -2.39 -28.68 -25.01
N SER A 436 -1.60 -28.14 -24.07
CA SER A 436 -0.45 -27.28 -24.37
C SER A 436 -0.82 -26.11 -25.29
N SER A 437 -2.04 -25.59 -25.12
CA SER A 437 -2.67 -24.62 -26.00
C SER A 437 -3.10 -23.38 -25.20
N CYS A 438 -3.04 -22.22 -25.84
CA CYS A 438 -3.43 -20.94 -25.24
C CYS A 438 -4.64 -20.37 -25.98
N PRO A 439 -5.83 -20.33 -25.36
CA PRO A 439 -7.04 -19.76 -26.00
C PRO A 439 -6.87 -18.32 -26.45
N ALA A 440 -6.06 -17.53 -25.73
CA ALA A 440 -5.80 -16.13 -26.03
C ALA A 440 -4.70 -15.92 -27.09
N GLY A 441 -3.96 -16.98 -27.47
CA GLY A 441 -2.89 -16.91 -28.48
C GLY A 441 -1.65 -16.10 -28.09
N VAL A 442 -1.55 -15.62 -26.85
CA VAL A 442 -0.42 -14.80 -26.37
C VAL A 442 0.74 -15.63 -25.85
N CYS A 443 0.45 -16.78 -25.25
CA CYS A 443 1.47 -17.75 -24.88
C CYS A 443 1.86 -18.50 -26.15
N ARG A 444 3.02 -18.17 -26.71
CA ARG A 444 3.58 -18.90 -27.84
C ARG A 444 4.47 -20.02 -27.30
N PRO A 445 4.14 -21.30 -27.50
CA PRO A 445 5.16 -22.33 -27.46
C PRO A 445 6.24 -21.93 -28.47
N ILE A 446 7.51 -22.17 -28.17
CA ILE A 446 8.51 -22.23 -29.24
C ILE A 446 8.10 -23.42 -30.10
N ALA A 447 7.28 -23.17 -31.12
CA ALA A 447 7.06 -24.10 -32.19
C ALA A 447 8.41 -24.24 -32.89
N VAL A 448 9.23 -25.21 -32.49
CA VAL A 448 10.03 -25.89 -33.48
C VAL A 448 8.97 -26.49 -34.38
N ALA A 449 8.70 -25.83 -35.51
CA ALA A 449 7.87 -26.38 -36.54
C ALA A 449 8.44 -27.78 -36.83
N ALA A 450 7.79 -28.81 -36.30
CA ALA A 450 7.90 -30.13 -36.87
C ALA A 450 7.31 -29.93 -38.27
N GLY A 451 8.21 -29.66 -39.23
CA GLY A 451 7.86 -29.60 -40.63
C GLY A 451 7.05 -30.85 -40.91
N GLY A 452 5.76 -30.64 -41.20
CA GLY A 452 4.88 -31.70 -41.63
C GLY A 452 5.51 -32.33 -42.87
N ALA A 453 6.07 -33.51 -42.68
CA ALA A 453 6.17 -34.48 -43.74
C ALA A 453 4.75 -35.05 -43.91
N HIS A 454 4.04 -34.58 -44.93
CA HIS A 454 3.48 -35.37 -46.03
C HIS A 454 2.52 -34.53 -46.87
#